data_AF-A0AAD7NIM3-F1
#
_entry.id   AF-A0AAD7NIM3-F1
#
_cell.length_a   1.000
_cell.length_b   1.000
_cell.length_c   1.000
_cell.angle_alpha   90.00
_cell.angle_beta   90.00
_cell.angle_gamma   90.00
#
_symmetry.space_group_name_H-M   'P 1'
#
loop_
_entity.id
_entity.type
_entity.pdbx_description
1 polymer ?
#
loop_
_entity_poly.entity_id
_entity_poly.type
_entity_poly.pdbx_seq_one_letter_code
_entity_poly.pdbx_strand_id
1 'polypeptide(L)'
;MSVKELQTRLEKISADIDLQKEVLRKLEHSKSLVQGQLNAICDPMARLPLEIWPEIFLGCLPLLPEPGAHDAPMLLLNICHKWTDITLATPALWAAIHVPFRRGDGFKEV
;
A
#
# COMPACT_ATOMS: atom_id res chain seq x y z
N MET A 1 -4.29 -50.85 -26.41
CA MET A 1 -4.60 -50.13 -25.15
C MET A 1 -6.09 -50.23 -24.90
N SER A 2 -6.50 -50.80 -23.78
CA SER A 2 -7.93 -51.01 -23.45
C SER A 2 -8.52 -49.74 -22.85
N VAL A 3 -9.78 -49.42 -23.17
CA VAL A 3 -10.51 -48.25 -22.61
C VAL A 3 -10.50 -48.26 -21.07
N LYS A 4 -10.58 -49.44 -20.46
CA LYS A 4 -10.52 -49.61 -19.00
C LYS A 4 -9.20 -49.13 -18.40
N GLU A 5 -8.11 -49.37 -19.11
CA GLU A 5 -6.76 -49.00 -18.66
C GLU A 5 -6.54 -47.48 -18.68
N LEU A 6 -7.17 -46.79 -19.64
CA LEU A 6 -7.21 -45.33 -19.69
C LEU A 6 -8.08 -44.75 -18.56
N GLN A 7 -9.21 -45.37 -18.24
CA GLN A 7 -10.08 -44.95 -17.14
C GLN A 7 -9.35 -45.03 -15.79
N THR A 8 -8.69 -46.16 -15.50
CA THR A 8 -7.92 -46.31 -14.25
C THR A 8 -6.77 -45.31 -14.13
N ARG A 9 -6.09 -45.00 -15.24
CA ARG A 9 -5.03 -43.97 -15.26
C ARG A 9 -5.59 -42.58 -15.00
N LEU A 10 -6.75 -42.25 -15.55
CA LEU A 10 -7.42 -40.97 -15.32
C LEU A 10 -7.81 -40.81 -13.85
N GLU A 11 -8.43 -41.83 -13.25
CA GLU A 11 -8.82 -41.84 -11.84
C GLU A 11 -7.62 -41.64 -10.91
N LYS A 12 -6.50 -42.29 -11.23
CA LYS A 12 -5.26 -42.11 -10.48
C LYS A 12 -4.74 -40.67 -10.59
N ILE A 13 -4.67 -40.12 -11.81
CA ILE A 13 -4.20 -38.74 -12.03
C ILE A 13 -5.10 -37.72 -11.34
N SER A 14 -6.44 -37.91 -11.36
CA SER A 14 -7.35 -37.01 -10.64
C SER A 14 -7.13 -37.06 -9.13
N ALA A 15 -6.94 -38.26 -8.56
CA ALA A 15 -6.64 -38.41 -7.14
C ALA A 15 -5.31 -37.75 -6.75
N ASP A 16 -4.28 -37.89 -7.59
CA ASP A 16 -2.98 -37.24 -7.38
C ASP A 16 -3.11 -35.70 -7.46
N ILE A 17 -3.90 -35.17 -8.40
CA ILE A 17 -4.20 -33.73 -8.50
C ILE A 17 -4.89 -33.23 -7.23
N ASP A 18 -5.89 -33.95 -6.73
CA ASP A 18 -6.63 -33.54 -5.55
C ASP A 18 -5.76 -33.54 -4.29
N LEU A 19 -4.90 -34.56 -4.16
CA LEU A 19 -3.91 -34.61 -3.09
C LEU A 19 -2.94 -33.42 -3.15
N GLN A 20 -2.39 -33.13 -4.33
CA GLN A 20 -1.46 -32.01 -4.52
C GLN A 20 -2.12 -30.66 -4.25
N LYS A 21 -3.38 -30.47 -4.66
CA LYS A 21 -4.15 -29.26 -4.36
C LYS A 21 -4.31 -29.04 -2.85
N GLU A 22 -4.56 -30.11 -2.08
CA GLU A 22 -4.67 -29.97 -0.62
C GLU A 22 -3.34 -29.60 0.03
N VAL A 23 -2.22 -30.15 -0.45
CA VAL A 23 -0.88 -29.74 0.01
C VAL A 23 -0.62 -28.27 -0.33
N LEU A 24 -0.92 -27.86 -1.56
CA LEU A 24 -0.74 -26.49 -2.01
C LEU A 24 -1.56 -25.52 -1.16
N ARG A 25 -2.84 -25.83 -0.90
CA ARG A 25 -3.71 -25.04 -0.02
C ARG A 25 -3.12 -24.84 1.38
N LYS A 26 -2.55 -25.89 1.97
CA LYS A 26 -1.90 -25.80 3.29
C LYS A 26 -0.66 -24.90 3.26
N LEU A 27 0.17 -25.03 2.23
CA LEU A 27 1.37 -24.21 2.08
C LEU A 27 1.03 -22.74 1.81
N GLU A 28 0.02 -22.46 0.98
CA GLU A 28 -0.47 -21.10 0.76
C GLU A 28 -1.00 -20.46 2.04
N HIS A 29 -1.74 -21.23 2.83
CA HIS A 29 -2.22 -20.76 4.13
C HIS A 29 -1.05 -20.41 5.06
N SER A 30 -0.05 -21.30 5.18
CA SER A 30 1.15 -21.04 5.97
C SER A 30 1.93 -19.83 5.46
N LYS A 31 2.11 -19.72 4.14
CA LYS A 31 2.75 -18.56 3.50
C LYS A 31 2.01 -17.26 3.83
N SER A 32 0.68 -17.26 3.78
CA SER A 32 -0.14 -16.09 4.08
C SER A 32 0.05 -15.62 5.52
N LEU A 33 0.12 -16.55 6.48
CA LEU A 33 0.37 -16.23 7.89
C LEU A 33 1.74 -15.57 8.08
N VAL A 34 2.80 -16.18 7.54
CA VAL A 34 4.17 -15.64 7.65
C VAL A 34 4.29 -14.29 6.92
N GLN A 35 3.63 -14.13 5.77
CA GLN A 35 3.59 -12.86 5.05
C GLN A 35 2.90 -11.76 5.88
N GLY A 36 1.80 -12.09 6.56
CA GLY A 36 1.11 -11.16 7.46
C GLY A 36 1.99 -10.71 8.63
N GLN A 37 2.73 -11.64 9.23
CA GLN A 37 3.71 -11.33 10.29
C GLN A 37 4.82 -10.41 9.78
N LEU A 38 5.39 -10.73 8.61
CA LEU A 38 6.44 -9.91 8.01
C LEU A 38 5.93 -8.50 7.72
N ASN A 39 4.73 -8.36 7.16
CA ASN A 39 4.13 -7.06 6.88
C ASN A 39 3.93 -6.25 8.17
N ALA A 40 3.53 -6.88 9.28
CA ALA A 40 3.38 -6.19 10.56
C ALA A 40 4.71 -5.69 11.13
N ILE A 41 5.80 -6.46 10.97
CA ILE A 41 7.13 -6.09 11.44
C ILE A 41 7.77 -5.02 10.53
N CYS A 42 7.57 -5.16 9.22
CA CYS A 42 8.19 -4.29 8.22
C CYS A 42 7.39 -3.02 7.95
N ASP A 43 6.13 -2.89 8.38
CA ASP A 43 5.36 -1.65 8.28
C ASP A 43 6.05 -0.55 9.11
N PRO A 44 6.72 0.44 8.47
CA PRO A 44 7.41 1.51 9.19
C PRO A 44 6.44 2.29 10.07
N MET A 45 5.15 2.37 9.68
CA MET A 45 4.10 3.04 10.44
C MET A 45 3.74 2.33 11.75
N ALA A 46 3.95 1.01 11.82
CA ALA A 46 3.64 0.23 13.02
C ALA A 46 4.73 0.32 14.09
N ARG A 47 5.91 0.88 13.77
CA ARG A 47 7.06 0.95 14.67
C ARG A 47 7.08 2.18 15.57
N LEU A 48 6.37 3.24 15.20
CA LEU A 48 6.28 4.49 15.95
C LEU A 48 4.85 4.67 16.50
N PRO A 49 4.69 5.21 17.73
CA PRO A 49 3.38 5.62 18.23
C PRO A 49 2.70 6.62 17.29
N LEU A 50 1.36 6.62 17.29
CA LEU A 50 0.58 7.44 16.36
C LEU A 50 0.87 8.95 16.54
N GLU A 51 1.16 9.36 17.76
CA GLU A 51 1.42 10.74 18.17
C GLU A 51 2.72 11.30 17.61
N ILE A 52 3.69 10.44 17.30
CA ILE A 52 5.01 10.84 16.81
C ILE A 52 4.96 11.20 15.31
N TRP A 53 4.02 10.63 14.55
CA TRP A 53 3.88 10.90 13.12
C TRP A 53 3.55 12.37 12.80
N PRO A 54 2.57 13.01 13.46
CA PRO A 54 2.35 14.45 13.34
C PRO A 54 3.60 15.30 13.58
N GLU A 55 4.41 14.96 14.61
CA GLU A 55 5.63 15.69 14.94
C GLU A 55 6.68 15.58 13.83
N ILE A 56 6.87 14.38 13.27
CA ILE A 56 7.75 14.15 12.12
C ILE A 56 7.26 14.97 10.93
N PHE A 57 5.97 14.93 10.63
CA PHE A 57 5.38 15.64 9.49
C PHE A 57 5.57 17.16 9.62
N LEU A 58 5.40 17.70 10.82
CA LEU A 58 5.65 19.12 11.11
C LEU A 58 7.13 19.49 10.90
N GLY A 59 8.05 18.62 11.33
CA GLY A 59 9.49 18.78 11.09
C GLY A 59 9.89 18.71 9.61
N CYS A 60 9.05 18.11 8.77
CA CYS A 60 9.25 18.05 7.32
C CYS A 60 8.59 19.22 6.56
N LEU A 61 7.88 20.12 7.22
CA LEU A 61 7.26 21.25 6.53
C LEU A 61 8.34 22.21 5.99
N PRO A 62 8.24 22.63 4.72
CA PRO A 62 9.06 23.71 4.21
C PRO A 62 8.68 25.03 4.90
N LEU A 63 9.60 26.01 4.88
CA LEU A 63 9.35 27.34 5.45
C LEU A 63 8.12 28.02 4.85
N LEU A 64 7.86 27.76 3.57
CA LEU A 64 6.74 28.32 2.82
C LEU A 64 6.05 27.18 2.04
N PRO A 65 5.10 26.46 2.66
CA PRO A 65 4.43 25.32 2.05
C PRO A 65 3.60 25.73 0.83
N GLU A 66 4.01 25.29 -0.35
CA GLU A 66 3.20 25.44 -1.57
C GLU A 66 2.30 24.21 -1.76
N PRO A 67 1.09 24.37 -2.34
CA PRO A 67 0.18 23.26 -2.60
C PRO A 67 0.62 22.44 -3.83
N GLY A 68 1.84 21.90 -3.81
CA GLY A 68 2.43 21.06 -4.84
C GLY A 68 2.41 19.58 -4.46
N ALA A 69 2.26 18.67 -5.42
CA ALA A 69 2.25 17.23 -5.15
C ALA A 69 3.57 16.71 -4.53
N HIS A 70 4.65 17.49 -4.62
CA HIS A 70 5.98 17.15 -4.13
C HIS A 70 6.37 17.90 -2.84
N ASP A 71 5.49 18.77 -2.34
CA ASP A 71 5.74 19.58 -1.16
C ASP A 71 4.81 19.19 -0.03
N ALA A 72 5.34 19.09 1.19
CA ALA A 72 4.50 18.91 2.37
C ALA A 72 3.65 20.18 2.60
N PRO A 73 2.38 20.06 3.02
CA PRO A 73 1.72 18.83 3.49
C PRO A 73 1.11 17.96 2.37
N MET A 74 1.01 18.44 1.14
CA MET A 74 0.31 17.73 0.05
C MET A 74 1.00 16.42 -0.35
N LEU A 75 2.33 16.36 -0.31
CA LEU A 75 3.08 15.12 -0.51
C LEU A 75 2.63 14.01 0.46
N LEU A 76 2.37 14.36 1.72
CA LEU A 76 2.03 13.40 2.78
C LEU A 76 0.67 12.73 2.52
N LEU A 77 -0.25 13.43 1.84
CA LEU A 77 -1.54 12.90 1.45
C LEU A 77 -1.45 11.78 0.39
N ASN A 78 -0.34 11.69 -0.35
CA ASN A 78 -0.18 10.81 -1.51
C ASN A 78 0.65 9.54 -1.22
N ILE A 79 1.12 9.34 0.01
CA ILE A 79 2.04 8.22 0.33
C ILE A 79 1.27 6.93 0.65
N CYS A 80 0.37 6.96 1.63
CA CYS A 80 -0.52 5.85 1.95
C CYS A 80 -1.72 6.35 2.78
N HIS A 81 -2.78 5.55 2.87
CA HIS A 81 -4.00 5.92 3.61
C HIS A 81 -3.74 6.37 5.06
N LYS A 82 -2.83 5.69 5.78
CA LYS A 82 -2.49 6.07 7.17
C LYS A 82 -1.87 7.47 7.24
N TRP A 83 -1.00 7.83 6.30
CA TRP A 83 -0.40 9.17 6.27
C TRP A 83 -1.47 10.21 5.95
N THR A 84 -2.33 9.94 4.96
CA THR A 84 -3.45 10.80 4.61
C THR A 84 -4.34 11.10 5.83
N ASP A 85 -4.73 10.07 6.58
CA ASP A 85 -5.57 10.22 7.78
C ASP A 85 -4.89 11.09 8.84
N ILE A 86 -3.61 10.85 9.12
CA ILE A 86 -2.83 11.62 10.10
C ILE A 86 -2.66 13.08 9.64
N THR A 87 -2.30 13.30 8.38
CA THR A 87 -2.10 14.64 7.82
C THR A 87 -3.40 15.45 7.88
N LEU A 88 -4.54 14.85 7.50
CA LEU A 88 -5.85 15.51 7.58
C LEU A 88 -6.29 15.76 9.03
N ALA A 89 -5.96 14.85 9.95
CA ALA A 89 -6.28 14.99 11.37
C ALA A 89 -5.34 15.92 12.16
N THR A 90 -4.32 16.51 11.51
CA THR A 90 -3.33 17.38 12.17
C THR A 90 -3.45 18.84 11.69
N PRO A 91 -4.28 19.69 12.35
CA PRO A 91 -4.50 21.08 11.92
C PRO A 91 -3.25 21.94 11.81
N ALA A 92 -2.22 21.66 12.63
CA ALA A 92 -0.96 22.40 12.61
C ALA A 92 -0.23 22.32 11.26
N LEU A 93 -0.41 21.24 10.50
CA LEU A 93 0.16 21.09 9.15
C LEU A 93 -0.46 22.05 8.13
N TRP A 94 -1.66 22.57 8.42
CA TRP A 94 -2.44 23.44 7.55
C TRP A 94 -2.46 24.90 8.02
N ALA A 95 -1.74 25.22 9.09
CA ALA A 95 -1.74 26.55 9.70
C ALA A 95 -1.17 27.64 8.78
N ALA A 96 -0.31 27.28 7.82
CA ALA A 96 0.26 28.19 6.84
C ALA A 96 0.43 27.48 5.48
N ILE A 97 -0.20 28.01 4.43
CA ILE A 97 -0.05 27.54 3.04
C ILE A 97 0.11 28.76 2.14
N HIS A 98 1.18 28.76 1.37
CA HIS A 98 1.46 29.76 0.36
C HIS A 98 0.88 29.34 -0.98
N VAL A 99 -0.07 30.12 -1.48
CA VAL A 99 -0.67 29.89 -2.80
C VAL A 99 -0.09 30.93 -3.76
N PRO A 100 0.95 30.60 -4.56
CA PRO A 100 1.52 31.54 -5.49
C PRO A 100 0.51 31.86 -6.60
N PHE A 101 0.26 33.14 -6.85
CA PHE A 101 -0.57 33.57 -7.96
C PHE A 101 0.19 33.36 -9.28
N ARG A 102 -0.18 32.32 -10.03
CA ARG A 102 0.31 32.10 -11.40
C ARG A 102 -0.64 32.76 -12.37
N ARG A 103 -0.21 33.86 -12.99
CA ARG A 103 -0.94 34.47 -14.12
C ARG A 103 -0.91 33.44 -15.25
N GLY A 104 -2.07 33.16 -15.85
CA GLY A 104 -2.16 32.20 -16.95
C GLY A 104 -1.41 32.72 -18.17
N ASP A 105 -0.21 32.20 -18.38
CA ASP A 105 0.56 32.47 -19.60
C ASP A 105 -0.10 31.68 -20.74
N GLY A 106 -0.98 32.35 -21.48
CA GLY A 106 -1.44 32.00 -22.82
C GLY A 106 -1.86 30.54 -23.04
N PHE A 107 -3.16 30.30 -23.13
CA PHE A 107 -3.67 29.26 -24.02
C PHE A 107 -3.00 29.47 -25.39
N LYS A 108 -2.02 28.64 -25.74
CA LYS A 108 -1.56 28.54 -27.12
C LYS A 108 -2.72 27.93 -27.88
N GLU A 109 -3.47 28.79 -28.57
CA GLU A 109 -4.38 28.38 -29.64
C GLU A 109 -3.59 27.51 -30.63
N VAL A 110 -4.17 26.35 -30.92
CA VAL A 110 -3.72 25.40 -31.94
C VAL A 110 -4.24 25.85 -33.30
#